data_AF-A0A2T2VZW3-F1
#
_entry.id   AF-A0A2T2VZW3-F1
#
_cell.length_a   1.000
_cell.length_b   1.000
_cell.length_c   1.000
_cell.angle_alpha   90.00
_cell.angle_beta   90.00
_cell.angle_gamma   90.00
#
_symmetry.space_group_name_H-M   'P 1'
#
loop_
_entity.id
_entity.type
_entity.pdbx_description
1 polymer ?
#
loop_
_entity_poly.entity_id
_entity_poly.type
_entity_poly.pdbx_seq_one_letter_code
_entity_poly.pdbx_strand_id
1 'polypeptide(L)'
;MRYLLPLLGLCLGSVVSIVQPAVGLPFLSTSATAISTSLDLDGEGSASTHIVKVADILFSTDHSGGLTLWLTSGNLTKVNGSDISFQVTTVANDAIAPSSSDFTVPSGQVYTYVTLAAGSESRDVYILYTPSALQDPGAYSATIDISVVDN
;
A
#
# COMPACT_ATOMS: atom_id res chain seq x y z
N MET A 1 73.40 31.17 32.23
CA MET A 1 71.94 31.09 31.99
C MET A 1 71.68 30.25 30.76
N ARG A 2 71.20 29.01 30.93
CA ARG A 2 70.80 28.12 29.83
C ARG A 2 69.27 28.02 29.88
N TYR A 3 68.59 28.49 28.84
CA TYR A 3 67.13 28.43 28.74
C TYR A 3 66.71 27.07 28.18
N LEU A 4 65.77 26.43 28.88
CA LEU A 4 65.12 25.16 28.51
C LEU A 4 63.83 25.52 27.76
N LEU A 5 63.71 25.17 26.47
CA LEU A 5 62.44 25.25 25.74
C LEU A 5 61.66 23.94 25.90
N PRO A 6 60.39 23.94 26.33
CA PRO A 6 59.56 22.73 26.30
C PRO A 6 58.99 22.54 24.88
N LEU A 7 59.33 21.39 24.29
CA LEU A 7 58.77 20.92 23.02
C LEU A 7 57.33 20.46 23.26
N LEU A 8 56.36 21.29 22.89
CA LEU A 8 54.93 20.98 22.97
C LEU A 8 54.55 20.08 21.77
N GLY A 9 54.45 18.78 22.01
CA GLY A 9 54.03 17.79 21.01
C GLY A 9 52.53 17.89 20.73
N LEU A 10 52.16 18.39 19.56
CA LEU A 10 50.80 18.44 19.06
C LEU A 10 50.39 17.05 18.54
N CYS A 11 49.60 16.30 19.31
CA CYS A 11 48.97 15.06 18.86
C CYS A 11 47.76 15.40 17.97
N LEU A 12 47.92 15.34 16.65
CA LEU A 12 46.80 15.33 15.70
C LEU A 12 46.11 13.95 15.79
N GLY A 13 45.01 13.87 16.54
CA GLY A 13 44.10 12.73 16.49
C GLY A 13 43.18 12.85 15.29
N SER A 14 43.41 12.08 14.23
CA SER A 14 42.49 11.97 13.11
C SER A 14 41.27 11.14 13.50
N VAL A 15 40.13 11.79 13.68
CA VAL A 15 38.83 11.11 13.85
C VAL A 15 38.35 10.68 12.47
N VAL A 16 38.42 9.38 12.17
CA VAL A 16 37.77 8.80 10.99
C VAL A 16 36.31 8.57 11.33
N SER A 17 35.44 9.51 10.95
CA SER A 17 34.00 9.32 11.03
C SER A 17 33.56 8.42 9.88
N ILE A 18 33.15 7.20 10.20
CA ILE A 18 32.49 6.31 9.24
C ILE A 18 31.07 6.87 9.06
N VAL A 19 30.83 7.59 7.97
CA VAL A 19 29.47 8.05 7.63
C VAL A 19 28.74 6.82 7.09
N GLN A 20 27.88 6.20 7.91
CA GLN A 20 26.95 5.21 7.37
C GLN A 20 25.91 5.96 6.54
N PRO A 21 25.67 5.58 5.27
CA PRO A 21 24.61 6.20 4.49
C PRO A 21 23.27 5.99 5.22
N ALA A 22 22.49 7.05 5.36
CA ALA A 22 21.11 6.92 5.79
C ALA A 22 20.38 6.09 4.73
N VAL A 23 19.96 4.88 5.08
CA VAL A 23 19.04 4.11 4.25
C VAL A 23 17.67 4.72 4.49
N GLY A 24 17.11 5.39 3.47
CA GLY A 24 15.73 5.87 3.53
C GLY A 24 14.80 4.68 3.69
N LEU A 25 13.83 4.78 4.60
CA LEU A 25 12.74 3.82 4.65
C LEU A 25 11.69 4.21 3.59
N PRO A 26 10.99 3.24 2.98
CA PRO A 26 9.91 3.57 2.09
C PRO A 26 8.80 4.31 2.86
N PHE A 27 8.17 5.25 2.18
CA PHE A 27 7.00 5.97 2.69
C PHE A 27 5.74 5.37 2.08
N LEU A 28 4.68 5.27 2.89
CA LEU A 28 3.34 4.86 2.46
C LEU A 28 2.30 5.72 3.18
N SER A 29 1.33 6.22 2.41
CA SER A 29 0.14 6.91 2.89
C SER A 29 -1.08 6.39 2.14
N THR A 30 -2.19 6.21 2.86
CA THR A 30 -3.44 5.67 2.32
C THR A 30 -4.61 6.56 2.72
N SER A 31 -5.54 6.82 1.80
CA SER A 31 -6.77 7.56 2.08
C SER A 31 -7.97 6.80 1.52
N ALA A 32 -8.96 6.47 2.34
CA ALA A 32 -10.18 5.83 1.86
C ALA A 32 -11.05 6.83 1.08
N THR A 33 -11.72 6.38 0.03
CA THR A 33 -12.71 7.18 -0.70
C THR A 33 -14.05 7.13 0.03
N ALA A 34 -14.93 8.12 -0.22
CA ALA A 34 -16.26 8.12 0.36
C ALA A 34 -17.09 6.87 -0.02
N ILE A 35 -16.86 6.30 -1.21
CA ILE A 35 -17.60 5.14 -1.72
C ILE A 35 -17.33 3.89 -0.87
N SER A 36 -16.16 3.80 -0.22
CA SER A 36 -15.82 2.68 0.68
C SER A 36 -16.82 2.48 1.84
N THR A 37 -17.61 3.51 2.17
CA THR A 37 -18.64 3.47 3.23
C THR A 37 -20.07 3.18 2.72
N SER A 38 -20.27 3.11 1.41
CA SER A 38 -21.60 2.97 0.78
C SER A 38 -21.50 2.11 -0.49
N LEU A 39 -21.02 0.89 -0.33
CA LEU A 39 -20.99 -0.10 -1.40
C LEU A 39 -22.40 -0.55 -1.78
N ASP A 40 -22.65 -0.77 -3.07
CA ASP A 40 -23.88 -1.38 -3.54
C ASP A 40 -23.78 -2.90 -3.36
N LEU A 41 -24.63 -3.45 -2.50
CA LEU A 41 -24.60 -4.87 -2.16
C LEU A 41 -25.67 -5.67 -2.90
N ASP A 42 -26.34 -5.05 -3.87
CA ASP A 42 -27.58 -5.56 -4.42
C ASP A 42 -28.55 -5.97 -3.27
N GLY A 43 -29.34 -7.04 -3.44
CA GLY A 43 -30.20 -7.58 -2.38
C GLY A 43 -31.69 -7.63 -2.73
N GLU A 44 -32.06 -7.17 -3.93
CA GLU A 44 -33.45 -7.18 -4.42
C GLU A 44 -33.71 -8.24 -5.51
N GLY A 45 -33.00 -9.38 -5.45
CA GLY A 45 -33.26 -10.54 -6.32
C GLY A 45 -32.42 -10.62 -7.59
N SER A 46 -31.48 -9.68 -7.80
CA SER A 46 -30.42 -9.76 -8.80
C SER A 46 -29.06 -9.65 -8.14
N ALA A 47 -28.04 -10.29 -8.71
CA ALA A 47 -26.64 -10.11 -8.33
C ALA A 47 -25.86 -9.58 -9.52
N SER A 48 -25.09 -8.53 -9.32
CA SER A 48 -24.22 -7.95 -10.32
C SER A 48 -22.79 -7.82 -9.80
N THR A 49 -21.82 -7.83 -10.72
CA THR A 49 -20.43 -7.61 -10.37
C THR A 49 -20.16 -6.11 -10.29
N HIS A 50 -19.60 -5.69 -9.17
CA HIS A 50 -19.28 -4.30 -8.88
C HIS A 50 -17.77 -4.09 -8.90
N ILE A 51 -17.33 -2.99 -9.51
CA ILE A 51 -15.94 -2.51 -9.49
C ILE A 51 -15.93 -1.10 -8.92
N VAL A 52 -15.24 -0.91 -7.80
CA VAL A 52 -15.32 0.34 -7.02
C VAL A 52 -13.94 0.78 -6.56
N LYS A 53 -13.63 2.08 -6.74
CA LYS A 53 -12.45 2.73 -6.15
C LYS A 53 -12.68 2.95 -4.66
N VAL A 54 -11.89 2.31 -3.81
CA VAL A 54 -12.06 2.35 -2.34
C VAL A 54 -11.00 3.15 -1.61
N ALA A 55 -9.83 3.35 -2.23
CA ALA A 55 -8.77 4.15 -1.63
C ALA A 55 -7.83 4.76 -2.68
N ASP A 56 -7.16 5.83 -2.26
CA ASP A 56 -5.97 6.39 -2.87
C ASP A 56 -4.75 5.96 -2.04
N ILE A 57 -3.65 5.61 -2.71
CA ILE A 57 -2.37 5.32 -2.07
C ILE A 57 -1.28 6.18 -2.67
N LEU A 58 -0.38 6.67 -1.82
CA LEU A 58 0.85 7.37 -2.19
C LEU A 58 2.00 6.64 -1.53
N PHE A 59 2.99 6.25 -2.31
CA PHE A 59 4.20 5.62 -1.78
C PHE A 59 5.45 6.18 -2.46
N SER A 60 6.59 6.10 -1.77
CA SER A 60 7.86 6.50 -2.32
C SER A 60 9.04 5.76 -1.73
N THR A 61 10.11 5.67 -2.51
CA THR A 61 11.39 5.08 -2.10
C THR A 61 12.55 5.87 -2.72
N ASP A 62 13.68 5.94 -2.02
CA ASP A 62 14.96 6.39 -2.56
C ASP A 62 15.84 5.22 -3.05
N HIS A 63 15.38 3.98 -2.88
CA HIS A 63 16.09 2.78 -3.33
C HIS A 63 16.09 2.70 -4.86
N SER A 64 17.28 2.56 -5.45
CA SER A 64 17.44 2.55 -6.91
C SER A 64 16.81 1.33 -7.59
N GLY A 65 16.55 0.25 -6.83
CA GLY A 65 15.80 -0.93 -7.28
C GLY A 65 14.27 -0.74 -7.27
N GLY A 66 13.77 0.40 -6.78
CA GLY A 66 12.35 0.63 -6.56
C GLY A 66 11.84 -0.06 -5.29
N LEU A 67 10.53 -0.29 -5.25
CA LEU A 67 9.83 -0.92 -4.14
C LEU A 67 8.87 -1.99 -4.62
N THR A 68 8.49 -2.88 -3.71
CA THR A 68 7.37 -3.81 -3.84
C THR A 68 6.24 -3.37 -2.92
N LEU A 69 5.04 -3.26 -3.50
CA LEU A 69 3.78 -2.98 -2.84
C LEU A 69 2.95 -4.27 -2.77
N TRP A 70 2.48 -4.63 -1.58
CA TRP A 70 1.59 -5.76 -1.34
C TRP A 70 0.23 -5.28 -0.84
N LEU A 71 -0.84 -5.80 -1.44
CA LEU A 71 -2.22 -5.61 -0.98
C LEU A 71 -2.88 -6.97 -0.75
N THR A 72 -3.48 -7.17 0.42
CA THR A 72 -4.25 -8.39 0.71
C THR A 72 -5.73 -8.06 0.83
N SER A 73 -6.54 -8.72 0.03
CA SER A 73 -8.00 -8.63 0.07
C SER A 73 -8.61 -9.66 1.02
N GLY A 74 -9.91 -9.57 1.29
CA GLY A 74 -10.62 -10.52 2.14
C GLY A 74 -12.12 -10.53 1.86
N ASN A 75 -12.91 -10.59 2.93
CA ASN A 75 -14.36 -10.57 2.84
C ASN A 75 -14.93 -9.25 3.38
N LEU A 76 -15.98 -8.75 2.74
CA LEU A 76 -16.95 -7.89 3.38
C LEU A 76 -17.75 -8.78 4.34
N THR A 77 -17.60 -8.53 5.63
CA THR A 77 -18.19 -9.35 6.70
C THR A 77 -19.37 -8.65 7.32
N LYS A 78 -20.39 -9.43 7.69
CA LYS A 78 -21.55 -8.94 8.44
C LYS A 78 -21.85 -9.84 9.62
N VAL A 79 -22.11 -9.22 10.76
CA VAL A 79 -22.55 -9.92 11.96
C VAL A 79 -23.85 -10.66 11.68
N ASN A 80 -23.82 -11.99 11.81
CA ASN A 80 -24.94 -12.89 11.51
C ASN A 80 -25.45 -12.83 10.05
N GLY A 81 -24.62 -12.39 9.11
CA GLY A 81 -24.95 -12.35 7.68
C GLY A 81 -24.00 -13.21 6.84
N SER A 82 -24.25 -13.25 5.54
CA SER A 82 -23.39 -13.95 4.58
C SER A 82 -22.25 -13.04 4.11
N ASP A 83 -21.01 -13.52 4.21
CA ASP A 83 -19.83 -12.79 3.72
C ASP A 83 -19.85 -12.61 2.19
N ILE A 84 -19.20 -11.53 1.72
CA ILE A 84 -18.96 -11.28 0.30
C ILE A 84 -17.45 -11.18 0.08
N SER A 85 -16.86 -12.17 -0.58
CA SER A 85 -15.45 -12.12 -0.96
C SER A 85 -15.22 -11.04 -2.02
N PHE A 86 -14.12 -10.30 -1.88
CA PHE A 86 -13.70 -9.31 -2.86
C PHE A 86 -12.24 -9.51 -3.26
N GLN A 87 -11.90 -9.08 -4.47
CA GLN A 87 -10.55 -9.03 -5.01
C GLN A 87 -10.06 -7.58 -5.04
N VAL A 88 -8.75 -7.38 -5.12
CA VAL A 88 -8.14 -6.04 -5.24
C VAL A 88 -7.27 -5.94 -6.47
N THR A 89 -7.20 -4.74 -7.04
CA THR A 89 -6.19 -4.36 -8.02
C THR A 89 -5.88 -2.88 -7.86
N THR A 90 -4.84 -2.42 -8.55
CA THR A 90 -4.47 -1.00 -8.56
C THR A 90 -4.30 -0.49 -9.99
N VAL A 91 -4.62 0.78 -10.21
CA VAL A 91 -4.33 1.52 -11.45
C VAL A 91 -3.52 2.77 -11.12
N ALA A 92 -2.95 3.44 -12.11
CA ALA A 92 -2.33 4.73 -11.87
C ALA A 92 -3.38 5.74 -11.37
N ASN A 93 -2.97 6.70 -10.54
CA ASN A 93 -3.89 7.72 -10.02
C ASN A 93 -4.65 8.43 -11.16
N ASP A 94 -5.97 8.55 -11.02
CA ASP A 94 -6.89 9.16 -11.99
C ASP A 94 -6.91 8.47 -13.38
N ALA A 95 -6.42 7.24 -13.47
CA ALA A 95 -6.55 6.44 -14.68
C ALA A 95 -7.99 5.94 -14.91
N ILE A 96 -8.21 5.34 -16.08
CA ILE A 96 -9.47 4.64 -16.37
C ILE A 96 -9.61 3.47 -15.38
N ALA A 97 -10.82 3.29 -14.84
CA ALA A 97 -11.13 2.20 -13.94
C ALA A 97 -10.80 0.83 -14.58
N PRO A 98 -10.31 -0.14 -13.79
CA PRO A 98 -10.03 -1.48 -14.29
C PRO A 98 -11.31 -2.20 -14.73
N SER A 99 -11.14 -3.17 -15.63
CA SER A 99 -12.17 -4.13 -16.04
C SER A 99 -12.12 -5.38 -15.14
N SER A 100 -13.15 -6.22 -15.20
CA SER A 100 -13.21 -7.45 -14.38
C SER A 100 -12.03 -8.40 -14.63
N SER A 101 -11.47 -8.43 -15.84
CA SER A 101 -10.31 -9.27 -16.17
C SER A 101 -9.00 -8.80 -15.53
N ASP A 102 -8.93 -7.57 -15.03
CA ASP A 102 -7.74 -7.03 -14.37
C ASP A 102 -7.62 -7.51 -12.91
N PHE A 103 -8.70 -8.09 -12.36
CA PHE A 103 -8.73 -8.73 -11.04
C PHE A 103 -8.34 -10.19 -11.18
N THR A 104 -7.04 -10.44 -11.18
CA THR A 104 -6.45 -11.77 -11.40
C THR A 104 -6.04 -12.47 -10.12
N VAL A 105 -6.01 -11.75 -8.99
CA VAL A 105 -5.59 -12.26 -7.69
C VAL A 105 -6.83 -12.57 -6.84
N PRO A 106 -7.09 -13.85 -6.52
CA PRO A 106 -8.25 -14.24 -5.73
C PRO A 106 -8.31 -13.57 -4.35
N SER A 107 -9.51 -13.50 -3.79
CA SER A 107 -9.72 -13.03 -2.42
C SER A 107 -8.88 -13.80 -1.40
N GLY A 108 -8.31 -13.09 -0.43
CA GLY A 108 -7.42 -13.67 0.58
C GLY A 108 -5.98 -13.93 0.12
N GLN A 109 -5.64 -13.61 -1.13
CA GLN A 109 -4.27 -13.71 -1.67
C GLN A 109 -3.63 -12.33 -1.82
N VAL A 110 -2.29 -12.32 -1.87
CA VAL A 110 -1.50 -11.09 -1.97
C VAL A 110 -1.43 -10.63 -3.43
N TYR A 111 -2.00 -9.47 -3.71
CA TYR A 111 -1.74 -8.71 -4.93
C TYR A 111 -0.39 -7.99 -4.80
N THR A 112 0.45 -8.10 -5.84
CA THR A 112 1.80 -7.54 -5.85
C THR A 112 1.96 -6.53 -6.98
N TYR A 113 2.50 -5.36 -6.66
CA TYR A 113 2.95 -4.37 -7.63
C TYR A 113 4.41 -4.00 -7.35
N VAL A 114 5.20 -3.80 -8.40
CA VAL A 114 6.65 -3.56 -8.29
C VAL A 114 7.01 -2.34 -9.11
N THR A 115 7.74 -1.39 -8.52
CA THR A 115 8.45 -0.34 -9.24
C THR A 115 9.90 -0.76 -9.48
N LEU A 116 10.54 -0.20 -10.50
CA LEU A 116 11.90 -0.60 -10.92
C LEU A 116 12.94 0.51 -10.71
N ALA A 117 12.55 1.61 -10.06
CA ALA A 117 13.40 2.76 -9.82
C ALA A 117 12.94 3.54 -8.59
N ALA A 118 13.85 4.33 -8.02
CA ALA A 118 13.54 5.31 -7.00
C ALA A 118 12.51 6.34 -7.49
N GLY A 119 11.65 6.81 -6.59
CA GLY A 119 10.64 7.81 -6.91
C GLY A 119 9.43 7.77 -6.00
N SER A 120 8.44 8.58 -6.35
CA SER A 120 7.12 8.61 -5.72
C SER A 120 6.07 8.26 -6.77
N GLU A 121 5.08 7.45 -6.38
CA GLU A 121 3.93 7.14 -7.21
C GLU A 121 2.64 7.20 -6.41
N SER A 122 1.58 7.65 -7.07
CA SER A 122 0.21 7.61 -6.55
C SER A 122 -0.61 6.60 -7.36
N ARG A 123 -1.43 5.81 -6.67
CA ARG A 123 -2.28 4.79 -7.28
C ARG A 123 -3.67 4.75 -6.65
N ASP A 124 -4.61 4.28 -7.45
CA ASP A 124 -5.99 4.07 -7.03
C ASP A 124 -6.21 2.58 -6.74
N VAL A 125 -6.77 2.27 -5.57
CA VAL A 125 -7.13 0.91 -5.16
C VAL A 125 -8.59 0.66 -5.52
N TYR A 126 -8.81 -0.37 -6.33
CA TYR A 126 -10.14 -0.85 -6.67
C TYR A 126 -10.40 -2.21 -6.06
N ILE A 127 -11.67 -2.46 -5.71
CA ILE A 127 -12.17 -3.79 -5.38
C ILE A 127 -13.12 -4.29 -6.45
N LEU A 128 -13.14 -5.61 -6.65
CA LEU A 128 -14.17 -6.32 -7.41
C LEU A 128 -14.88 -7.29 -6.48
N TYR A 129 -16.21 -7.23 -6.45
CA TYR A 129 -17.04 -8.13 -5.65
C TYR A 129 -18.35 -8.43 -6.36
N THR A 130 -19.00 -9.53 -5.98
CA THR A 130 -20.31 -9.91 -6.51
C THR A 130 -21.14 -10.43 -5.33
N PRO A 131 -22.09 -9.62 -4.83
CA PRO A 131 -23.00 -10.03 -3.77
C PRO A 131 -23.86 -11.22 -4.19
N SER A 132 -24.47 -11.90 -3.21
CA SER A 132 -25.52 -12.87 -3.50
C SER A 132 -26.80 -12.16 -3.94
N ALA A 133 -27.63 -12.80 -4.78
CA ALA A 133 -28.87 -12.20 -5.27
C ALA A 133 -29.84 -11.79 -4.15
N LEU A 134 -29.76 -12.48 -3.00
CA LEU A 134 -30.50 -12.18 -1.78
C LEU A 134 -29.52 -11.85 -0.65
N GLN A 135 -28.64 -10.88 -0.88
CA GLN A 135 -27.69 -10.42 0.13
C GLN A 135 -28.41 -9.77 1.31
N ASP A 136 -27.96 -10.04 2.54
CA ASP A 136 -28.58 -9.49 3.74
C ASP A 136 -28.40 -7.96 3.80
N PRO A 137 -29.45 -7.13 3.96
CA PRO A 137 -29.33 -5.67 3.97
C PRO A 137 -28.69 -5.16 5.26
N GLY A 138 -27.76 -4.22 5.19
CA GLY A 138 -27.16 -3.59 6.37
C GLY A 138 -25.67 -3.33 6.25
N ALA A 139 -25.01 -3.07 7.37
CA ALA A 139 -23.60 -2.73 7.40
C ALA A 139 -22.69 -3.96 7.23
N TYR A 140 -21.70 -3.83 6.38
CA TYR A 140 -20.59 -4.76 6.21
C TYR A 140 -19.28 -4.04 6.50
N SER A 141 -18.28 -4.79 6.96
CA SER A 141 -16.93 -4.27 7.19
C SER A 141 -15.87 -5.17 6.59
N ALA A 142 -14.81 -4.58 6.08
CA ALA A 142 -13.61 -5.26 5.62
C ALA A 142 -12.37 -4.43 5.94
N THR A 143 -11.21 -5.06 5.83
CA THR A 143 -9.90 -4.41 5.86
C THR A 143 -9.10 -4.89 4.65
N ILE A 144 -8.32 -3.98 4.06
CA ILE A 144 -7.32 -4.29 3.05
C ILE A 144 -5.97 -4.00 3.70
N ASP A 145 -5.15 -5.03 3.86
CA ASP A 145 -3.81 -4.87 4.41
C ASP A 145 -2.87 -4.40 3.29
N ILE A 146 -2.18 -3.28 3.51
CA ILE A 146 -1.26 -2.67 2.54
C ILE A 146 0.12 -2.53 3.18
N SER A 147 1.17 -2.95 2.47
CA SER A 147 2.55 -2.79 2.92
C SER A 147 3.49 -2.53 1.74
N VAL A 148 4.62 -1.87 2.01
CA VAL A 148 5.67 -1.59 1.04
C VAL A 148 7.02 -2.02 1.60
N VAL A 149 7.91 -2.46 0.72
CA VAL A 149 9.31 -2.78 1.02
C VAL A 149 10.20 -2.33 -0.14
N ASP A 150 11.41 -1.87 0.13
CA ASP A 150 12.39 -1.61 -0.92
C ASP A 150 12.86 -2.93 -1.55
N ASN A 151 13.17 -2.89 -2.85
CA ASN A 151 13.66 -4.05 -3.62
C ASN A 151 15.17 -4.23 -3.55
#